data_AF-A0A1J4KA86-F1
#
_entry.id   AF-A0A1J4KA86-F1
#
_cell.length_a   1.000
_cell.length_b   1.000
_cell.length_c   1.000
_cell.angle_alpha   90.00
_cell.angle_beta   90.00
_cell.angle_gamma   90.00
#
_symmetry.space_group_name_H-M   'P 1'
#
loop_
_entity.id
_entity.type
_entity.pdbx_description
1 polymer ?
#
loop_
_entity_poly.entity_id
_entity_poly.type
_entity_poly.pdbx_seq_one_letter_code
_entity_poly.pdbx_strand_id
1 'polypeptide(L)'
;MMNSNTEYEANYRDLYHHIKKKYSELRNIRIESVKKDAEDLILKITEHQKVHNISIEELKKQNQELRESIQEIKNAKHQIMLMEKAIRKQREEIRKYDLIVRECLKYPMLYIKCIGYHKYQITYDKKDPLVFTLAIINDNHRYHYEPITFPTVSNPLRIYSKLRNPFDMYDLEKEFFDKYFNLRVVNKNI
;
A
#
# COMPACT_ATOMS: atom_id res chain seq x y z
N MET A 1 50.98 20.84 -95.89
CA MET A 1 49.70 21.15 -95.23
C MET A 1 48.88 19.87 -95.12
N MET A 2 49.20 19.11 -94.09
CA MET A 2 48.49 17.98 -93.49
C MET A 2 48.73 18.25 -91.99
N ASN A 3 47.82 18.16 -91.04
CA ASN A 3 46.72 17.23 -90.88
C ASN A 3 45.85 17.70 -89.69
N SER A 4 45.26 18.90 -89.77
CA SER A 4 44.52 19.51 -88.65
C SER A 4 43.25 18.74 -88.25
N ASN A 5 42.62 18.00 -89.18
CA ASN A 5 41.45 17.19 -88.88
C ASN A 5 41.79 15.92 -88.07
N THR A 6 42.93 15.27 -88.35
CA THR A 6 43.37 14.07 -87.62
C THR A 6 43.86 14.37 -86.20
N GLU A 7 44.46 15.53 -85.95
CA GLU A 7 44.80 15.96 -84.58
C GLU A 7 43.55 16.30 -83.76
N TYR A 8 42.55 16.93 -84.41
CA TYR A 8 41.28 17.24 -83.77
C TYR A 8 40.52 15.95 -83.39
N GLU A 9 40.42 15.00 -84.32
CA GLU A 9 39.79 13.69 -84.06
C GLU A 9 40.51 12.86 -82.99
N ALA A 10 41.85 12.89 -82.95
CA ALA A 10 42.64 12.22 -81.91
C ALA A 10 42.34 12.80 -80.51
N ASN A 11 42.21 14.12 -80.38
CA ASN A 11 41.88 14.80 -79.13
C ASN A 11 40.48 14.40 -78.60
N TYR A 12 39.48 14.33 -79.48
CA TYR A 12 38.13 13.88 -79.09
C TYR A 12 38.09 12.42 -78.65
N ARG A 13 38.89 11.56 -79.29
CA ARG A 13 38.98 10.15 -78.92
C ARG A 13 39.54 9.97 -77.51
N ASP A 14 40.61 10.69 -77.19
CA ASP A 14 41.22 10.63 -75.86
C ASP A 14 40.31 11.22 -74.78
N LEU A 15 39.63 12.33 -75.08
CA LEU A 15 38.61 12.92 -74.20
C LEU A 15 37.47 11.94 -73.94
N TYR A 16 36.96 11.27 -74.97
CA TYR A 16 35.93 10.26 -74.84
C TYR A 16 36.37 9.08 -73.95
N HIS A 17 37.58 8.58 -74.16
CA HIS A 17 38.15 7.51 -73.32
C HIS A 17 38.30 7.96 -71.86
N HIS A 18 38.73 9.20 -71.63
CA HIS A 18 38.85 9.76 -70.29
C HIS A 18 37.49 9.88 -69.58
N ILE A 19 36.49 10.44 -70.26
CA ILE A 19 35.12 10.58 -69.72
C ILE A 19 34.51 9.20 -69.44
N LYS A 20 34.67 8.24 -70.36
CA LYS A 20 34.18 6.87 -70.18
C LYS A 20 34.81 6.19 -68.96
N LYS A 21 36.12 6.39 -68.76
CA LYS A 21 36.83 5.88 -67.57
C LYS A 21 36.28 6.52 -66.30
N LYS A 22 36.16 7.86 -66.25
CA LYS A 22 35.60 8.59 -65.11
C LYS A 22 34.17 8.20 -64.78
N TYR A 23 33.34 7.99 -65.80
CA TYR A 23 31.99 7.48 -65.62
C TYR A 23 31.97 6.08 -65.00
N SER A 24 32.85 5.18 -65.45
CA SER A 24 32.97 3.84 -64.86
C SER A 24 33.45 3.90 -63.41
N GLU A 25 34.43 4.76 -63.09
CA GLU A 25 34.91 4.99 -61.72
C GLU A 25 33.76 5.47 -60.81
N LEU A 26 33.03 6.50 -61.23
CA LEU A 26 31.88 7.03 -60.49
C LEU A 26 30.77 6.00 -60.31
N ARG A 27 30.48 5.21 -61.35
CA ARG A 27 29.48 4.13 -61.29
C ARG A 27 29.88 3.09 -60.25
N ASN A 28 31.15 2.67 -60.22
CA ASN A 28 31.63 1.69 -59.25
C ASN A 28 31.58 2.23 -57.82
N ILE A 29 32.05 3.47 -57.61
CA ILE A 29 31.94 4.15 -56.30
C ILE A 29 30.48 4.21 -55.84
N ARG A 30 29.54 4.53 -56.73
CA ARG A 30 28.12 4.59 -56.38
C ARG A 30 27.57 3.21 -56.02
N ILE A 31 27.92 2.17 -56.77
CA ILE A 31 27.50 0.79 -56.47
C ILE A 31 28.03 0.36 -55.10
N GLU A 32 29.30 0.61 -54.80
CA GLU A 32 29.91 0.27 -53.51
C GLU A 32 29.28 1.04 -52.35
N SER A 33 29.03 2.34 -52.53
CA SER A 33 28.33 3.17 -51.55
C SER A 33 26.92 2.65 -51.26
N VAL A 34 26.12 2.36 -52.29
CA VAL A 34 24.75 1.84 -52.12
C VAL A 34 24.77 0.46 -51.47
N LYS A 35 25.74 -0.39 -51.82
CA LYS A 35 25.90 -1.71 -51.20
C LYS A 35 26.20 -1.59 -49.71
N LYS A 36 27.14 -0.71 -49.34
CA LYS A 36 27.48 -0.45 -47.94
C LYS A 36 26.28 0.12 -47.16
N ASP A 37 25.57 1.08 -47.73
CA ASP A 37 24.37 1.66 -47.11
C ASP A 37 23.29 0.57 -46.88
N ALA A 38 23.12 -0.34 -47.83
CA ALA A 38 22.18 -1.46 -47.70
C ALA A 38 22.60 -2.45 -46.60
N GLU A 39 23.89 -2.79 -46.53
CA GLU A 39 24.44 -3.66 -45.47
C GLU A 39 24.27 -3.02 -44.09
N ASP A 40 24.58 -1.73 -43.95
CA ASP A 40 24.41 -0.98 -42.70
C ASP A 40 22.93 -0.91 -42.27
N LEU A 41 22.00 -0.71 -43.22
CA LEU A 41 20.57 -0.73 -42.94
C LEU A 41 20.08 -2.11 -42.48
N ILE A 42 20.55 -3.19 -43.12
CA ILE A 42 20.22 -4.55 -42.70
C ILE A 42 20.70 -4.79 -41.27
N LEU A 43 21.94 -4.42 -40.95
CA LEU A 43 22.48 -4.56 -39.60
C LEU A 43 21.61 -3.82 -38.58
N LYS A 44 21.29 -2.54 -38.82
CA LYS A 44 20.43 -1.76 -37.93
C LYS A 44 19.05 -2.39 -37.74
N ILE A 45 18.43 -2.90 -38.81
CA ILE A 45 17.13 -3.59 -38.72
C ILE A 45 17.25 -4.81 -37.81
N THR A 46 18.30 -5.62 -37.98
CA THR A 46 18.49 -6.82 -37.14
C THR A 46 18.76 -6.47 -35.68
N GLU A 47 19.51 -5.40 -35.39
CA GLU A 47 19.74 -4.93 -34.03
C GLU A 47 18.44 -4.44 -33.38
N HIS A 48 17.66 -3.62 -34.09
CA HIS A 48 16.36 -3.16 -33.61
C HIS A 48 15.40 -4.33 -33.35
N GLN A 49 15.38 -5.35 -34.21
CA GLN A 49 14.59 -6.56 -33.98
C GLN A 49 15.03 -7.31 -32.72
N LYS A 50 16.34 -7.45 -32.48
CA LYS A 50 16.86 -8.08 -31.27
C LYS A 50 16.44 -7.31 -30.01
N VAL A 51 16.63 -5.99 -30.01
CA VAL A 51 16.23 -5.12 -28.88
C VAL A 51 14.71 -5.17 -28.64
N HIS A 52 13.92 -5.19 -29.70
CA HIS A 52 12.48 -5.29 -29.61
C HIS A 52 12.04 -6.63 -28.99
N ASN A 53 12.65 -7.74 -29.41
CA ASN A 53 12.38 -9.06 -28.84
C ASN A 53 12.74 -9.12 -27.36
N ILE A 54 13.89 -8.58 -26.96
CA ILE A 54 14.28 -8.49 -25.53
C ILE A 54 13.22 -7.69 -24.76
N SER A 55 12.77 -6.57 -25.31
CA SER A 55 11.76 -5.70 -24.68
C SER A 55 10.41 -6.43 -24.53
N ILE A 56 9.99 -7.21 -25.54
CA ILE A 56 8.77 -8.02 -25.47
C ILE A 56 8.87 -9.06 -24.35
N GLU A 57 9.99 -9.78 -24.26
CA GLU A 57 10.17 -10.81 -23.23
C GLU A 57 10.19 -10.21 -21.82
N GLU A 58 10.84 -9.06 -21.65
CA GLU A 58 10.82 -8.32 -20.38
C GLU A 58 9.41 -7.87 -20.00
N LEU A 59 8.64 -7.33 -20.95
CA LEU A 59 7.24 -6.95 -20.71
C LEU A 59 6.34 -8.14 -20.38
N LYS A 60 6.57 -9.30 -21.00
CA LYS A 60 5.85 -10.53 -20.66
C LYS A 60 6.17 -10.97 -19.24
N LYS A 61 7.44 -10.94 -18.86
CA LYS A 61 7.90 -11.29 -17.51
C LYS A 61 7.27 -10.37 -16.46
N GLN A 62 7.32 -9.06 -16.67
CA GLN A 62 6.70 -8.08 -15.77
C GLN A 62 5.18 -8.29 -15.65
N ASN A 63 4.49 -8.60 -16.75
CA ASN A 63 3.06 -8.92 -16.70
C ASN A 63 2.77 -10.18 -15.87
N GLN A 64 3.64 -11.19 -15.96
CA GLN A 64 3.49 -12.42 -15.18
C GLN A 64 3.71 -12.15 -13.68
N GLU A 65 4.77 -11.44 -13.32
CA GLU A 65 5.07 -11.04 -11.93
C GLU A 65 3.91 -10.21 -11.33
N LEU A 66 3.34 -9.28 -12.12
CA LEU A 66 2.18 -8.49 -11.68
C LEU A 66 0.95 -9.36 -11.41
N ARG A 67 0.69 -10.39 -12.24
CA ARG A 67 -0.43 -11.31 -12.04
C ARG A 67 -0.25 -12.13 -10.76
N GLU A 68 0.96 -12.59 -10.49
CA GLU A 68 1.31 -13.32 -9.27
C GLU A 68 1.11 -12.44 -8.03
N SER A 69 1.61 -11.21 -8.05
CA SER A 69 1.41 -10.24 -6.96
C SER A 69 -0.07 -9.95 -6.70
N ILE A 70 -0.89 -9.78 -7.74
CA ILE A 70 -2.35 -9.61 -7.60
C ILE A 70 -2.97 -10.82 -6.90
N GLN A 71 -2.53 -12.03 -7.24
CA GLN A 71 -3.05 -13.25 -6.64
C GLN A 71 -2.65 -13.37 -5.16
N GLU A 72 -1.41 -13.03 -4.81
CA GLU A 72 -0.94 -12.98 -3.43
C GLU A 72 -1.75 -12.01 -2.58
N ILE A 73 -2.00 -10.80 -3.09
CA ILE A 73 -2.82 -9.79 -2.40
C ILE A 73 -4.25 -10.30 -2.18
N LYS A 74 -4.85 -10.98 -3.18
CA LYS A 74 -6.17 -11.59 -3.03
C LYS A 74 -6.19 -12.65 -1.93
N ASN A 75 -5.16 -13.51 -1.90
CA ASN A 75 -5.03 -14.55 -0.88
C ASN A 75 -4.87 -13.94 0.52
N ALA A 76 -4.02 -12.92 0.66
CA ALA A 76 -3.82 -12.20 1.93
C ALA A 76 -5.12 -11.53 2.41
N LYS A 77 -5.85 -10.87 1.51
CA LYS A 77 -7.17 -10.28 1.81
C LYS A 77 -8.17 -11.34 2.29
N HIS A 78 -8.17 -12.52 1.67
CA HIS A 78 -9.02 -13.62 2.11
C HIS A 78 -8.64 -14.12 3.51
N GLN A 79 -7.35 -14.26 3.80
CA GLN A 79 -6.88 -14.65 5.14
C GLN A 79 -7.26 -13.61 6.21
N ILE A 80 -7.10 -12.32 5.93
CA ILE A 80 -7.53 -11.24 6.83
C ILE A 80 -9.03 -11.37 7.14
N MET A 81 -9.86 -11.56 6.12
CA MET A 81 -11.31 -11.74 6.29
C MET A 81 -11.64 -12.96 7.18
N LEU A 82 -10.93 -14.09 7.00
CA LEU A 82 -11.09 -15.27 7.84
C LEU A 82 -10.68 -15.00 9.30
N MET A 83 -9.56 -14.30 9.53
CA MET A 83 -9.11 -13.90 10.85
C MET A 83 -10.09 -12.95 11.54
N GLU A 84 -10.62 -11.96 10.82
CA GLU A 84 -11.66 -11.06 11.36
C GLU A 84 -12.92 -11.81 11.76
N LYS A 85 -13.32 -12.82 10.98
CA LYS A 85 -14.45 -13.69 11.32
C LYS A 85 -14.16 -14.52 12.58
N ALA A 86 -12.94 -15.06 12.69
CA ALA A 86 -12.51 -15.81 13.87
C ALA A 86 -12.48 -14.91 15.13
N ILE A 87 -11.94 -13.70 15.03
CA ILE A 87 -11.92 -12.70 16.11
C ILE A 87 -13.34 -12.33 16.53
N ARG A 88 -14.25 -12.12 15.57
CA ARG A 88 -15.66 -11.84 15.88
C ARG A 88 -16.30 -12.99 16.67
N LYS A 89 -16.09 -14.23 16.23
CA LYS A 89 -16.59 -15.43 16.93
C LYS A 89 -16.01 -15.54 18.34
N GLN A 90 -14.70 -15.38 18.51
CA GLN A 90 -14.06 -15.41 19.83
C GLN A 90 -14.57 -14.31 20.75
N ARG A 91 -14.77 -13.09 20.22
CA ARG A 91 -15.39 -11.99 20.97
C ARG A 91 -16.79 -12.35 21.43
N GLU A 92 -17.61 -12.94 20.56
CA GLU A 92 -18.96 -13.40 20.93
C GLU A 92 -18.93 -14.50 22.00
N GLU A 93 -18.00 -15.45 21.92
CA GLU A 93 -17.81 -16.48 22.94
C GLU A 93 -17.42 -15.86 24.28
N ILE A 94 -16.43 -14.97 24.31
CA ILE A 94 -15.98 -14.29 25.54
C ILE A 94 -17.11 -13.45 26.15
N ARG A 95 -17.92 -12.77 25.32
CA ARG A 95 -19.11 -12.00 25.77
C ARG A 95 -20.15 -12.86 26.50
N LYS A 96 -20.21 -14.17 26.25
CA LYS A 96 -21.13 -15.08 26.94
C LYS A 96 -20.62 -15.49 28.32
N TYR A 97 -19.31 -15.52 28.52
CA TYR A 97 -18.69 -16.01 29.76
C TYR A 97 -18.59 -14.95 30.85
N ASP A 98 -18.31 -13.69 30.50
CA ASP A 98 -18.05 -12.65 31.49
C ASP A 98 -18.83 -11.35 31.18
N LEU A 99 -19.59 -10.88 32.17
CA LEU A 99 -20.43 -9.69 32.08
C LEU A 99 -19.63 -8.39 31.96
N ILE A 100 -18.48 -8.27 32.65
CA ILE A 100 -17.60 -7.11 32.54
C ILE A 100 -17.10 -7.02 31.11
N VAL A 101 -16.63 -8.14 30.58
CA VAL A 101 -16.11 -8.20 29.20
C VAL A 101 -17.24 -7.99 28.18
N ARG A 102 -18.44 -8.49 28.46
CA ARG A 102 -19.62 -8.27 27.61
C ARG A 102 -19.94 -6.81 27.40
N GLU A 103 -19.94 -6.03 28.48
CA GLU A 103 -20.25 -4.60 28.43
C GLU A 103 -19.07 -3.81 27.86
N CYS A 104 -17.83 -4.11 28.27
CA CYS A 104 -16.67 -3.37 27.80
C CYS A 104 -16.37 -3.60 26.30
N LEU A 105 -16.61 -4.81 25.77
CA LEU A 105 -16.44 -5.10 24.34
C LEU A 105 -17.47 -4.42 23.43
N LYS A 106 -18.48 -3.71 23.96
CA LYS A 106 -19.37 -2.86 23.15
C LYS A 106 -18.68 -1.56 22.71
N TYR A 107 -17.64 -1.14 23.43
CA TYR A 107 -16.97 0.13 23.22
C TYR A 107 -15.55 -0.07 22.66
N PRO A 108 -15.31 0.20 21.37
CA PRO A 108 -14.01 -0.06 20.74
C PRO A 108 -12.86 0.82 21.26
N MET A 109 -13.18 1.91 21.96
CA MET A 109 -12.22 2.82 22.61
C MET A 109 -11.69 2.29 23.94
N LEU A 110 -12.29 1.23 24.49
CA LEU A 110 -11.84 0.61 25.74
C LEU A 110 -10.84 -0.50 25.45
N TYR A 111 -9.70 -0.44 26.13
CA TYR A 111 -8.74 -1.53 26.18
C TYR A 111 -8.91 -2.28 27.49
N ILE A 112 -9.10 -3.60 27.41
CA ILE A 112 -9.33 -4.45 28.58
C ILE A 112 -8.15 -5.41 28.71
N LYS A 113 -7.54 -5.45 29.89
CA LYS A 113 -6.52 -6.42 30.25
C LYS A 113 -7.02 -7.28 31.41
N CYS A 114 -7.06 -8.59 31.23
CA CYS A 114 -7.33 -9.52 32.32
C CYS A 114 -6.12 -9.52 33.27
N ILE A 115 -6.35 -9.22 34.55
CA ILE A 115 -5.31 -9.18 35.59
C ILE A 115 -5.56 -10.20 36.71
N GLY A 116 -6.69 -10.91 36.66
CA GLY A 116 -7.05 -11.97 37.61
C GLY A 116 -8.40 -12.61 37.25
N TYR A 117 -8.80 -13.62 38.02
CA TYR A 117 -10.11 -14.27 37.84
C TYR A 117 -11.24 -13.26 38.06
N HIS A 118 -12.05 -13.02 37.01
CA HIS A 118 -13.07 -11.96 36.97
C HIS A 118 -12.57 -10.57 37.38
N LYS A 119 -11.28 -10.28 37.19
CA LYS A 119 -10.64 -8.99 37.49
C LYS A 119 -9.98 -8.42 36.24
N TYR A 120 -10.43 -7.24 35.84
CA TYR A 120 -10.01 -6.59 34.60
C TYR A 120 -9.50 -5.18 34.88
N GLN A 121 -8.45 -4.80 34.18
CA GLN A 121 -7.98 -3.43 34.07
C GLN A 121 -8.51 -2.86 32.76
N ILE A 122 -9.23 -1.75 32.83
CA ILE A 122 -9.82 -1.08 31.68
C ILE A 122 -9.13 0.26 31.50
N THR A 123 -8.77 0.55 30.25
CA THR A 123 -8.09 1.78 29.85
C THR A 123 -8.92 2.49 28.79
N TYR A 124 -9.27 3.74 29.06
CA TYR A 124 -9.95 4.63 28.12
C TYR A 124 -8.92 5.55 27.48
N ASP A 125 -8.80 5.47 26.16
CA ASP A 125 -7.83 6.21 25.32
C ASP A 125 -6.34 5.87 25.59
N LYS A 126 -5.52 5.90 24.54
CA LYS A 126 -4.07 5.62 24.61
C LYS A 126 -3.23 6.86 24.92
N LYS A 127 -3.76 8.06 24.69
CA LYS A 127 -2.99 9.32 24.78
C LYS A 127 -2.99 9.94 26.17
N ASP A 128 -4.10 9.84 26.89
CA ASP A 128 -4.20 10.21 28.30
C ASP A 128 -5.08 9.18 29.03
N PRO A 129 -4.48 8.05 29.45
CA PRO A 129 -5.23 6.88 29.83
C PRO A 129 -5.88 7.05 31.20
N LEU A 130 -7.22 7.13 31.21
CA LEU A 130 -7.99 6.82 32.40
C LEU A 130 -7.92 5.30 32.60
N VAL A 131 -7.32 4.85 33.70
CA VAL A 131 -7.14 3.42 33.99
C VAL A 131 -7.85 3.08 35.29
N PHE A 132 -8.71 2.08 35.26
CA PHE A 132 -9.43 1.58 36.43
C PHE A 132 -9.52 0.06 36.40
N THR A 133 -9.73 -0.55 37.56
CA THR A 133 -9.98 -1.98 37.70
C THR A 133 -11.44 -2.24 38.02
N LEU A 134 -11.97 -3.30 37.42
CA LEU A 134 -13.30 -3.85 37.70
C LEU A 134 -13.14 -5.31 38.09
N ALA A 135 -13.65 -5.69 39.26
CA ALA A 135 -13.63 -7.07 39.76
C ALA A 135 -15.02 -7.54 40.17
N ILE A 136 -15.37 -8.81 39.94
CA ILE A 136 -16.58 -9.42 40.51
C ILE A 136 -16.24 -9.94 41.91
N ILE A 137 -16.88 -9.41 42.95
CA ILE A 137 -16.57 -9.78 44.34
C ILE A 137 -17.27 -11.08 44.75
N ASN A 138 -18.51 -11.30 44.30
CA ASN A 138 -19.36 -12.44 44.68
C ASN A 138 -20.26 -12.90 43.51
N ASP A 139 -20.81 -14.12 43.59
CA ASP A 139 -21.81 -14.69 42.66
C ASP A 139 -23.07 -13.81 42.47
N ASN A 140 -23.32 -12.89 43.41
CA ASN A 140 -24.37 -11.87 43.31
C ASN A 140 -24.01 -10.66 42.42
N HIS A 141 -23.00 -10.78 41.55
CA HIS A 141 -22.69 -9.78 40.53
C HIS A 141 -22.37 -8.39 41.10
N ARG A 142 -21.82 -8.34 42.33
CA ARG A 142 -21.35 -7.07 42.91
C ARG A 142 -19.98 -6.74 42.33
N TYR A 143 -19.87 -5.55 41.75
CA TYR A 143 -18.64 -5.08 41.14
C TYR A 143 -17.83 -4.24 42.13
N HIS A 144 -16.53 -4.53 42.21
CA HIS A 144 -15.55 -3.65 42.83
C HIS A 144 -14.96 -2.74 41.75
N TYR A 145 -14.98 -1.44 41.99
CA TYR A 145 -14.31 -0.45 41.15
C TYR A 145 -13.16 0.16 41.94
N GLU A 146 -11.97 0.19 41.34
CA GLU A 146 -10.80 0.86 41.90
C GLU A 146 -10.07 1.67 40.80
N PRO A 147 -10.01 3.01 40.92
CA PRO A 147 -9.28 3.85 39.97
C PRO A 147 -7.77 3.71 40.19
N ILE A 148 -6.99 3.55 39.11
CA ILE A 148 -5.51 3.47 39.16
C ILE A 148 -4.90 4.81 38.75
N THR A 149 -5.33 5.37 37.61
CA THR A 149 -4.84 6.66 37.12
C THR A 149 -6.01 7.54 36.71
N PHE A 150 -5.94 8.79 37.14
CA PHE A 150 -6.78 9.86 36.61
C PHE A 150 -6.01 10.56 35.48
N PRO A 151 -6.68 10.94 34.38
CA PRO A 151 -6.04 11.63 33.26
C PRO A 151 -5.31 12.89 33.76
N THR A 152 -4.07 13.10 33.31
CA THR A 152 -3.18 14.14 33.85
C THR A 152 -3.40 15.51 33.23
N VAL A 153 -4.47 15.73 32.42
CA VAL A 153 -4.62 17.00 31.71
C VAL A 153 -4.66 18.19 32.68
N SER A 154 -3.66 19.05 32.57
CA SER A 154 -3.56 20.42 33.07
C SER A 154 -4.63 21.38 32.51
N ASN A 155 -5.72 20.85 31.96
CA ASN A 155 -6.88 21.62 31.54
C ASN A 155 -8.12 20.72 31.42
N PRO A 156 -8.96 20.61 32.47
CA PRO A 156 -10.15 19.74 32.46
C PRO A 156 -11.09 20.05 31.27
N LEU A 157 -11.11 21.30 30.79
CA LEU A 157 -12.01 21.81 29.75
C LEU A 157 -11.86 21.18 28.35
N ARG A 158 -10.75 20.48 28.04
CA ARG A 158 -10.56 19.92 26.68
C ARG A 158 -11.21 18.57 26.46
N ILE A 159 -11.36 17.74 27.50
CA ILE A 159 -12.12 16.48 27.41
C ILE A 159 -13.62 16.80 27.24
N TYR A 160 -14.13 17.82 27.93
CA TYR A 160 -15.52 18.29 27.81
C TYR A 160 -15.85 18.95 26.47
N SER A 161 -14.86 19.36 25.66
CA SER A 161 -15.11 20.10 24.40
C SER A 161 -15.40 19.21 23.18
N LYS A 162 -15.10 17.91 23.26
CA LYS A 162 -15.46 16.92 22.20
C LYS A 162 -16.72 16.12 22.53
N LEU A 163 -17.24 16.25 23.74
CA LEU A 163 -18.58 15.84 24.14
C LEU A 163 -19.47 17.06 23.95
N ARG A 164 -20.27 17.09 22.88
CA ARG A 164 -20.99 18.29 22.42
C ARG A 164 -22.10 18.77 23.38
N ASN A 165 -22.25 18.13 24.52
CA ASN A 165 -23.21 18.51 25.54
C ASN A 165 -22.62 18.21 26.94
N PRO A 166 -22.39 19.22 27.79
CA PRO A 166 -21.98 18.99 29.18
C PRO A 166 -23.08 18.30 30.02
N PHE A 167 -24.30 18.20 29.49
CA PHE A 167 -25.37 17.38 30.04
C PHE A 167 -25.27 15.89 29.64
N ASP A 168 -24.57 15.54 28.57
CA ASP A 168 -24.42 14.13 28.14
C ASP A 168 -23.44 13.35 29.05
N MET A 169 -22.53 14.02 29.77
CA MET A 169 -21.64 13.33 30.71
C MET A 169 -22.33 13.10 32.06
N TYR A 170 -23.21 14.00 32.49
CA TYR A 170 -24.09 13.72 33.62
C TYR A 170 -25.16 12.69 33.24
N ASP A 171 -25.67 12.64 32.01
CA ASP A 171 -26.60 11.60 31.60
C ASP A 171 -25.90 10.28 31.24
N LEU A 172 -24.64 10.25 30.81
CA LEU A 172 -23.88 8.99 30.74
C LEU A 172 -23.41 8.55 32.11
N GLU A 173 -22.89 9.40 33.00
CA GLU A 173 -22.57 8.95 34.36
C GLU A 173 -23.84 8.59 35.13
N LYS A 174 -24.95 9.31 34.95
CA LYS A 174 -26.19 9.06 35.69
C LYS A 174 -27.11 8.06 35.01
N GLU A 175 -27.22 7.92 33.68
CA GLU A 175 -27.89 6.75 33.07
C GLU A 175 -26.99 5.52 33.08
N PHE A 176 -25.67 5.61 32.88
CA PHE A 176 -24.81 4.43 33.03
C PHE A 176 -24.75 3.99 34.50
N PHE A 177 -24.66 4.91 35.48
CA PHE A 177 -24.71 4.52 36.89
C PHE A 177 -26.13 4.30 37.45
N ASP A 178 -27.18 5.04 37.08
CA ASP A 178 -28.54 4.77 37.61
C ASP A 178 -29.20 3.57 36.90
N LYS A 179 -28.86 3.29 35.63
CA LYS A 179 -29.40 2.13 34.88
C LYS A 179 -28.56 0.86 35.05
N TYR A 180 -27.25 0.96 35.34
CA TYR A 180 -26.37 -0.22 35.54
C TYR A 180 -25.70 -0.32 36.94
N PHE A 181 -25.59 0.77 37.71
CA PHE A 181 -25.09 0.81 39.09
C PHE A 181 -26.19 1.12 40.14
N ASN A 182 -27.43 0.71 39.89
CA ASN A 182 -28.37 0.34 40.97
C ASN A 182 -27.92 -0.93 41.75
N LEU A 183 -26.64 -1.30 41.63
CA LEU A 183 -25.95 -2.21 42.53
C LEU A 183 -25.36 -1.38 43.65
N ARG A 184 -26.03 -1.39 44.81
CA ARG A 184 -25.59 -0.80 46.10
C ARG A 184 -24.07 -0.73 46.22
N VAL A 185 -23.48 0.39 45.79
CA VAL A 185 -22.07 0.70 46.01
C VAL A 185 -21.96 1.10 47.47
N VAL A 186 -21.38 0.24 48.28
CA VAL A 186 -21.02 0.61 49.66
C VAL A 186 -19.74 1.42 49.58
N ASN A 187 -19.88 2.74 49.49
CA ASN A 187 -18.78 3.64 49.85
C ASN A 187 -18.56 3.50 51.36
N LYS A 188 -17.49 2.81 51.77
CA LYS A 188 -16.94 2.96 53.11
C LYS A 188 -15.79 3.95 53.01
N ASN A 189 -16.08 5.20 53.39
CA ASN A 189 -15.06 6.09 53.93
C ASN A 189 -14.66 5.53 55.31
N ILE A 190 -13.47 4.95 55.41
CA ILE A 190 -12.60 4.94 56.61
C ILE A 190 -11.16 4.99 56.11
#